data_AF-X1LG39-F1
#
_entry.id   AF-X1LG39-F1
#
_cell.length_a   1.000
_cell.length_b   1.000
_cell.length_c   1.000
_cell.angle_alpha   90.00
_cell.angle_beta   90.00
_cell.angle_gamma   90.00
#
_symmetry.space_group_name_H-M   'P 1'
#
loop_
_entity.id
_entity.type
_entity.pdbx_description
1 polymer ?
#
loop_
_entity_poly.entity_id
_entity_poly.type
_entity_poly.pdbx_seq_one_letter_code
_entity_poly.pdbx_strand_id
1 'polypeptide(L)' 'VYTKELGKSADMDDPIVLKKGSRLIDAARVIHKDFAFKLKYAKVWGSSKFDGQKVDRNHLLEDGDVVEFHL' A
#
# COMPACT_ATOMS: atom_id res chain seq x y z
N VAL A 1 5.43 2.24 5.93
CA VAL A 1 4.49 2.43 4.79
C VAL A 1 3.21 3.01 5.34
N TYR A 2 2.73 4.09 4.77
CA TYR A 2 1.51 4.78 5.17
C TYR A 2 0.32 4.28 4.36
N THR A 3 -0.86 4.24 4.98
CA THR A 3 -2.08 3.87 4.28
C THR A 3 -2.92 5.08 3.95
N LYS A 4 -3.64 4.99 2.84
CA LYS A 4 -4.56 6.03 2.39
C LYS A 4 -5.91 5.41 2.12
N GLU A 5 -6.94 5.92 2.79
CA GLU A 5 -8.31 5.55 2.50
C GLU A 5 -8.78 6.18 1.19
N LEU A 6 -9.65 5.49 0.45
CA LEU A 6 -10.20 5.97 -0.80
C LEU A 6 -10.88 7.34 -0.62
N GLY A 7 -10.33 8.36 -1.27
CA GLY A 7 -10.88 9.72 -1.23
C GLY A 7 -10.56 10.54 0.02
N LYS A 8 -9.74 10.02 0.94
CA LYS A 8 -9.21 10.78 2.07
C LYS A 8 -7.71 11.02 1.94
N SER A 9 -7.16 11.85 2.82
CA SER A 9 -5.71 12.02 2.96
C SER A 9 -5.05 10.75 3.49
N ALA A 10 -3.75 10.60 3.24
CA ALA A 10 -2.98 9.51 3.83
C ALA A 10 -2.93 9.66 5.35
N ASP A 11 -3.08 8.55 6.06
CA ASP A 11 -2.86 8.48 7.49
C ASP A 11 -1.34 8.47 7.74
N MET A 12 -0.84 9.52 8.39
CA MET A 12 0.58 9.66 8.74
C MET A 12 0.87 9.31 10.20
N ASP A 13 -0.17 9.03 11.00
CA ASP A 13 -0.07 8.76 12.42
C ASP A 13 0.06 7.24 12.69
N ASP A 14 -0.54 6.40 11.84
CA ASP A 14 -0.48 4.93 11.94
C ASP A 14 0.21 4.29 10.72
N PRO A 15 1.56 4.28 10.67
CA PRO A 15 2.29 3.60 9.62
C PRO A 15 2.29 2.07 9.82
N ILE A 16 2.11 1.34 8.72
CA ILE A 16 2.36 -0.10 8.68
C ILE A 16 3.87 -0.35 8.64
N VAL A 17 4.34 -1.08 9.65
CA VAL A 17 5.71 -1.58 9.73
C VAL A 17 5.81 -2.93 9.03
N LEU A 18 6.63 -3.00 8.00
CA LEU A 18 6.86 -4.19 7.18
C LEU A 18 8.34 -4.56 7.18
N LYS A 19 8.64 -5.83 6.85
CA LYS A 19 10.03 -6.24 6.65
C LYS A 19 10.55 -5.64 5.34
N LYS A 20 11.86 -5.37 5.29
CA LYS A 20 12.50 -4.93 4.04
C LYS A 20 12.29 -5.97 2.94
N GLY A 21 11.85 -5.52 1.77
CA GLY A 21 11.50 -6.39 0.64
C GLY A 21 10.08 -6.97 0.71
N SER A 22 9.24 -6.50 1.64
CA SER A 22 7.81 -6.81 1.63
C SER A 22 7.11 -6.23 0.41
N ARG A 23 6.07 -6.94 -0.03
CA ARG A 23 5.26 -6.57 -1.19
C ARG A 23 3.95 -5.92 -0.76
N LEU A 24 3.26 -5.31 -1.71
CA LEU A 24 1.92 -4.75 -1.53
C LEU A 24 0.94 -5.74 -0.89
N ILE A 25 0.99 -7.02 -1.28
CA ILE A 25 0.14 -8.07 -0.70
C ILE A 25 0.43 -8.31 0.79
N ASP A 26 1.68 -8.14 1.23
CA ASP A 26 2.05 -8.31 2.63
C ASP A 26 1.50 -7.16 3.46
N ALA A 27 1.56 -5.93 2.95
CA ALA A 27 0.91 -4.77 3.55
C ALA A 27 -0.60 -4.98 3.69
N ALA A 28 -1.26 -5.45 2.62
CA ALA A 28 -2.68 -5.76 2.63
C ALA A 28 -3.03 -6.80 3.70
N ARG A 29 -2.20 -7.83 3.89
CA ARG A 29 -2.40 -8.86 4.92
C ARG A 29 -2.26 -8.34 6.34
N VAL A 30 -1.37 -7.38 6.58
CA VAL A 30 -1.19 -6.75 7.90
C VAL A 30 -2.42 -5.94 8.29
N ILE A 31 -3.05 -5.25 7.33
CA ILE A 31 -4.33 -4.56 7.55
C ILE A 31 -5.43 -5.58 7.85
N HIS A 32 -5.71 -6.47 6.89
CA HIS A 32 -6.70 -7.52 7.07
C HIS A 32 -6.58 -8.60 5.98
N LYS A 33 -6.92 -9.85 6.30
CA LYS A 33 -6.89 -10.96 5.34
C LYS A 33 -7.79 -10.73 4.11
N ASP A 34 -8.93 -10.07 4.30
CA ASP A 34 -9.84 -9.69 3.21
C ASP A 34 -9.21 -8.73 2.21
N PHE A 35 -8.39 -7.78 2.67
CA PHE A 35 -7.74 -6.84 1.77
C PHE A 35 -6.84 -7.60 0.81
N ALA A 36 -6.02 -8.52 1.32
CA ALA A 36 -5.18 -9.34 0.46
C ALA A 36 -5.96 -10.21 -0.53
N PHE A 37 -7.16 -10.66 -0.17
CA PHE A 37 -7.99 -11.51 -1.03
C PHE A 37 -8.77 -10.72 -2.08
N LYS A 38 -9.28 -9.54 -1.72
CA LYS A 38 -10.11 -8.69 -2.60
C LYS A 38 -9.29 -7.66 -3.38
N LEU A 39 -8.01 -7.47 -3.09
CA LEU A 39 -7.16 -6.47 -3.75
C LEU A 39 -7.15 -6.65 -5.28
N LYS A 40 -7.72 -5.67 -5.99
CA LYS A 40 -7.61 -5.59 -7.46
C LYS A 40 -6.31 -4.92 -7.88
N TYR A 41 -6.02 -3.77 -7.28
CA TYR A 41 -4.80 -2.99 -7.48
C TYR A 41 -4.60 -2.02 -6.32
N ALA A 42 -3.43 -1.39 -6.22
CA ALA A 42 -3.27 -0.22 -5.36
C ALA A 42 -2.67 0.93 -6.15
N LYS A 43 -2.81 2.14 -5.60
CA LYS A 43 -2.00 3.29 -6.02
C LYS A 43 -0.92 3.54 -4.99
N VAL A 44 0.27 3.85 -5.46
CA VAL A 44 1.42 4.13 -4.61
C VAL A 44 1.96 5.53 -4.90
N TRP A 45 2.38 6.23 -3.86
CA TRP A 45 3.12 7.49 -3.90
C TRP A 45 4.42 7.33 -3.12
N GLY A 46 5.52 7.91 -3.59
CA GLY A 46 6.85 7.71 -3.01
C GLY A 46 7.79 6.98 -3.98
N SER A 47 8.07 5.71 -3.74
CA SER A 47 8.99 4.85 -4.50
C SER A 47 8.61 4.62 -5.97
N SER A 48 7.34 4.83 -6.31
CA SER A 48 6.86 4.66 -7.66
C SER A 48 7.38 5.75 -8.60
N LYS A 49 7.53 5.41 -9.89
CA LYS A 49 8.02 6.35 -10.91
C LYS A 49 7.11 7.57 -11.06
N PHE A 50 5.82 7.40 -10.77
CA PHE A 50 4.82 8.45 -10.79
C PHE A 50 3.95 8.39 -9.53
N ASP A 51 3.57 9.55 -9.03
CA ASP A 51 2.61 9.68 -7.94
C ASP A 51 1.24 9.10 -8.33
N GLY A 52 0.72 8.21 -7.48
CA GLY A 52 -0.57 7.56 -7.72
C GLY A 52 -0.51 6.50 -8.82
N GLN A 53 0.69 5.98 -9.13
CA GLN A 53 0.86 4.90 -10.08
C GLN A 53 0.08 3.66 -9.62
N LYS A 54 -0.72 3.10 -10.54
CA LYS A 54 -1.36 1.80 -10.31
C LYS A 54 -0.31 0.70 -10.34
N VAL A 55 -0.25 -0.07 -9.27
CA VAL A 55 0.67 -1.19 -9.09
C VAL A 55 -0.09 -2.46 -8.75
N ASP A 56 0.52 -3.60 -9.07
CA ASP A 56 -0.03 -4.91 -8.75
C ASP A 56 0.40 -5.38 -7.35
N ARG A 57 -0.22 -6.47 -6.90
CA ARG A 57 0.01 -7.09 -5.59
C ARG A 57 1.46 -7.53 -5.32
N ASN A 58 2.30 -7.70 -6.35
CA ASN A 58 3.70 -8.09 -6.20
C ASN A 58 4.67 -6.91 -6.15
N HIS A 59 4.18 -5.68 -6.28
CA HIS A 59 5.02 -4.49 -6.19
C HIS A 59 5.74 -4.45 -4.83
N LEU A 60 7.04 -4.17 -4.86
CA LEU A 60 7.85 -4.01 -3.66
C LEU A 60 7.54 -2.65 -3.04
N LEU A 61 7.37 -2.64 -1.73
CA LEU A 61 7.17 -1.40 -0.99
C LEU A 61 8.48 -0.96 -0.34
N GLU A 62 8.66 0.34 -0.31
CA GLU A 62 9.78 1.00 0.35
C GLU A 62 9.31 1.82 1.57
N ASP A 63 10.26 2.17 2.42
CA ASP A 63 9.96 3.03 3.56
C ASP A 63 9.51 4.41 3.09
N GLY A 64 8.51 4.98 3.76
CA GLY A 64 7.89 6.24 3.36
C GLY A 64 6.80 6.14 2.27
N ASP A 65 6.60 4.96 1.66
CA ASP A 65 5.55 4.81 0.65
C ASP A 65 4.16 5.02 1.22
N VAL A 66 3.31 5.70 0.46
CA VAL A 66 1.88 5.84 0.72
C VAL A 66 1.11 4.92 -0.20
N VAL A 67 0.18 4.14 0.34
CA VAL A 67 -0.55 3.10 -0.40
C VAL A 67 -2.06 3.30 -0.26
N GLU A 68 -2.77 3.37 -1.39
CA GLU A 68 -4.23 3.39 -1.48
C GLU A 68 -4.73 2.08 -2.08
N PHE A 69 -5.30 1.21 -1.24
CA PHE A 69 -5.79 -0.11 -1.64
C PHE A 69 -7.14 0.02 -2.36
N HIS A 70 -7.26 -0.63 -3.53
CA HIS A 70 -8.52 -0.76 -4.25
C HIS A 70 -8.93 -2.24 -4.32
N LEU A 71 -10.05 -2.54 -3.66
CA LEU A 71 -10.66 -3.87 -3.61
C LEU A 71 -11.63 -4.13 -4.77
#